data_AF-A0A1E3LS50-F1
#
_entry.id   AF-A0A1E3LS50-F1
#
_cell.length_a   1.000
_cell.length_b   1.000
_cell.length_c   1.000
_cell.angle_alpha   90.00
_cell.angle_beta   90.00
_cell.angle_gamma   90.00
#
_symmetry.space_group_name_H-M   'P 1'
#
loop_
_entity.id
_entity.type
_entity.pdbx_description
1 polymer ?
#
loop_
_entity_poly.entity_id
_entity_poly.type
_entity_poly.pdbx_seq_one_letter_code
_entity_poly.pdbx_strand_id
1 'polypeptide(L)'
;MLSAVTGIALAELGGRAPVIDWRDGMYLPVGENLYPALFEDPVGIDPAQFDMREDVAPALWSGRLSEQPVNIISRNFPTKHRSPFIYRRLSIDLNGPDPAPPIGVFWSYLPKILRMRAKLQRNPRFRGKSIDAIMHDLLARYFTPNAEVRAEVERIFAGRKRPVIGVHIRFTDRKAPLPKIEAALRKLRSDMPNSDIFLATDSAEAQNYILARFDRVFAIEKQMATAGQALHFSQGGMTDALREAQNALIDMCALAQSDWLIHSRHSTFSVVASLIGGIPEAKQIDVDRHNAKVVVKRWFQAYA
;
A
#
# COMPACT_ATOMS: atom_id res chain seq x y z
N MET A 1 2.62 -2.53 2.28
CA MET A 1 2.44 -1.42 3.24
C MET A 1 1.32 -1.67 4.28
N LEU A 2 0.02 -1.48 3.99
CA LEU A 2 -1.04 -1.53 5.04
C LEU A 2 -1.12 -2.85 5.84
N SER A 3 -0.82 -3.99 5.20
CA SER A 3 -0.71 -5.27 5.91
C SER A 3 0.48 -5.26 6.87
N ALA A 4 1.67 -4.86 6.42
CA ALA A 4 2.85 -4.70 7.25
C ALA A 4 2.60 -3.76 8.45
N VAL A 5 1.85 -2.66 8.27
CA VAL A 5 1.43 -1.78 9.39
C VAL A 5 0.66 -2.53 10.47
N THR A 6 -0.14 -3.54 10.11
CA THR A 6 -0.78 -4.42 11.10
C THR A 6 0.26 -5.22 11.89
N GLY A 7 1.27 -5.78 11.22
CA GLY A 7 2.39 -6.49 11.87
C GLY A 7 3.21 -5.60 12.78
N ILE A 8 3.49 -4.37 12.35
CA ILE A 8 4.21 -3.37 13.15
C ILE A 8 3.41 -3.02 14.41
N ALA A 9 2.11 -2.77 14.28
CA ALA A 9 1.24 -2.52 15.43
C ALA A 9 1.22 -3.70 16.42
N LEU A 10 1.25 -4.95 15.92
CA LEU A 10 1.36 -6.14 16.78
C LEU A 10 2.68 -6.16 17.54
N ALA A 11 3.79 -5.92 16.84
CA ALA A 11 5.12 -5.88 17.45
C ALA A 11 5.17 -4.83 18.57
N GLU A 12 4.67 -3.61 18.32
CA GLU A 12 4.65 -2.55 19.34
C GLU A 12 3.75 -2.90 20.54
N LEU A 13 2.61 -3.56 20.31
CA LEU A 13 1.75 -4.04 21.40
C LEU A 13 2.41 -5.13 22.25
N GLY A 14 3.26 -5.96 21.65
CA GLY A 14 4.03 -7.01 22.30
C GLY A 14 5.37 -6.54 22.87
N GLY A 15 5.75 -5.26 22.69
CA GLY A 15 7.06 -4.76 23.10
C GLY A 15 8.22 -5.33 22.27
N ARG A 16 7.97 -5.68 21.00
CA ARG A 16 8.92 -6.32 20.08
C ARG A 16 9.40 -5.35 19.01
N ALA A 17 10.58 -5.62 18.47
CA ALA A 17 11.07 -4.95 17.27
C ALA A 17 10.33 -5.50 16.02
N PRO A 18 9.71 -4.65 15.19
CA PRO A 18 9.12 -5.09 13.93
C PRO A 18 10.20 -5.31 12.87
N VAL A 19 10.10 -6.42 12.13
CA VAL A 19 10.97 -6.74 10.99
C VAL A 19 10.08 -6.89 9.75
N ILE A 20 10.39 -6.17 8.68
CA ILE A 20 9.62 -6.21 7.42
C ILE A 20 10.39 -7.08 6.43
N ASP A 21 9.80 -8.23 6.11
CA ASP A 21 10.36 -9.18 5.15
C ASP A 21 9.57 -9.17 3.84
N TRP A 22 10.11 -8.49 2.82
CA TRP A 22 9.58 -8.46 1.45
C TRP A 22 10.55 -9.13 0.47
N ARG A 23 11.15 -10.26 0.86
CA ARG A 23 12.00 -11.11 0.01
C ARG A 23 11.20 -11.98 -0.99
N ASP A 24 10.04 -11.48 -1.44
CA ASP A 24 9.04 -12.27 -2.20
C ASP A 24 9.40 -12.52 -3.67
N GLY A 25 10.40 -11.80 -4.19
CA GLY A 25 10.84 -11.92 -5.57
C GLY A 25 10.02 -11.10 -6.57
N MET A 26 9.14 -10.19 -6.11
CA MET A 26 8.24 -9.46 -6.99
C MET A 26 8.93 -8.36 -7.80
N TYR A 27 9.79 -7.58 -7.14
CA TYR A 27 10.48 -6.43 -7.73
C TYR A 27 12.02 -6.50 -7.62
N LEU A 28 12.52 -7.49 -6.89
CA LEU A 28 13.92 -7.87 -6.77
C LEU A 28 14.03 -9.39 -6.91
N PRO A 29 15.23 -9.96 -7.09
CA PRO A 29 15.42 -11.40 -7.01
C PRO A 29 14.87 -12.01 -5.71
N VAL A 30 14.38 -13.24 -5.79
CA VAL A 30 13.89 -13.99 -4.61
C VAL A 30 15.01 -14.05 -3.55
N GLY A 31 14.71 -13.70 -2.31
CA GLY A 31 15.69 -13.64 -1.22
C GLY A 31 16.27 -12.26 -0.95
N GLU A 32 16.16 -11.30 -1.89
CA GLU A 32 16.56 -9.91 -1.66
C GLU A 32 15.40 -9.09 -1.10
N ASN A 33 15.65 -8.34 -0.01
CA ASN A 33 14.59 -7.61 0.68
C ASN A 33 14.31 -6.28 -0.02
N LEU A 34 13.11 -6.13 -0.59
CA LEU A 34 12.69 -4.90 -1.27
C LEU A 34 12.51 -3.71 -0.32
N TYR A 35 12.17 -3.95 0.94
CA TYR A 35 11.82 -2.89 1.88
C TYR A 35 12.92 -1.81 2.03
N PRO A 36 14.18 -2.15 2.38
CA PRO A 36 15.25 -1.14 2.49
C PRO A 36 15.66 -0.52 1.14
N ALA A 37 15.31 -1.14 0.01
CA ALA A 37 15.57 -0.55 -1.31
C ALA A 37 14.61 0.62 -1.64
N LEU A 38 13.45 0.69 -0.97
CA LEU A 38 12.42 1.70 -1.22
C LEU A 38 12.23 2.69 -0.07
N PHE A 39 12.47 2.25 1.16
CA PHE A 39 12.18 3.00 2.38
C PHE A 39 13.42 3.12 3.26
N GLU A 40 13.45 4.16 4.10
CA GLU A 40 14.34 4.17 5.25
C GLU A 40 13.92 3.05 6.20
N ASP A 41 14.86 2.18 6.56
CA ASP A 41 14.66 1.11 7.53
C ASP A 41 15.14 1.57 8.92
N PRO A 42 14.24 2.05 9.80
CA PRO A 42 14.62 2.54 11.12
C PRO A 42 15.05 1.43 12.07
N VAL A 43 14.76 0.17 11.74
CA VAL A 43 15.09 -1.00 12.59
C VAL A 43 16.41 -1.61 12.16
N GLY A 44 16.69 -1.67 10.85
CA GLY A 44 17.97 -2.11 10.30
C GLY A 44 18.29 -3.58 10.56
N ILE A 45 17.26 -4.40 10.81
CA ILE A 45 17.40 -5.83 11.11
C ILE A 45 17.14 -6.60 9.82
N ASP A 46 18.18 -7.27 9.31
CA ASP A 46 18.07 -8.18 8.17
C ASP A 46 17.23 -9.42 8.53
N PRO A 47 16.08 -9.68 7.88
CA PRO A 47 15.26 -10.86 8.14
C PRO A 47 16.02 -12.19 7.95
N ALA A 48 17.03 -12.24 7.09
CA ALA A 48 17.75 -13.47 6.76
C ALA A 48 18.46 -14.11 7.96
N GLN A 49 18.82 -13.30 8.97
CA GLN A 49 19.44 -13.81 10.20
C GLN A 49 18.53 -14.76 10.99
N PHE A 50 17.22 -14.78 10.70
CA PHE A 50 16.26 -15.63 11.38
C PHE A 50 15.87 -16.88 10.59
N ASP A 51 16.38 -17.07 9.37
CA ASP A 51 15.86 -18.09 8.44
C ASP A 51 15.84 -19.52 9.02
N MET A 52 16.86 -19.86 9.82
CA MET A 52 17.03 -21.17 10.45
C MET A 52 16.45 -21.27 11.87
N ARG A 53 15.76 -20.24 12.37
CA ARG A 53 15.19 -20.25 13.73
C ARG A 53 14.00 -21.19 13.83
N GLU A 54 13.96 -21.97 14.90
CA GLU A 54 12.89 -22.95 15.17
C GLU A 54 11.94 -22.49 16.28
N ASP A 55 12.41 -21.63 17.17
CA ASP A 55 11.65 -21.01 18.24
C ASP A 55 10.81 -19.81 17.74
N VAL A 56 9.85 -20.14 16.87
CA VAL A 56 9.00 -19.18 16.16
C VAL A 56 7.52 -19.48 16.37
N ALA A 57 6.69 -18.44 16.31
CA ALA A 57 5.24 -18.55 16.35
C ALA A 57 4.60 -17.93 15.09
N PRO A 58 3.71 -18.62 14.37
CA PRO A 58 3.31 -20.03 14.56
C PRO A 58 4.44 -21.02 14.24
N ALA A 59 4.43 -22.19 14.91
CA ALA A 59 5.40 -23.27 14.69
C ALA A 59 5.47 -23.80 13.25
N LEU A 60 4.46 -23.50 12.43
CA LEU A 60 4.46 -23.78 10.99
C LEU A 60 5.66 -23.16 10.25
N TRP A 61 6.23 -22.07 10.80
CA TRP A 61 7.38 -21.36 10.25
C TRP A 61 8.75 -21.87 10.75
N SER A 62 8.76 -22.87 11.65
CA SER A 62 9.98 -23.38 12.26
C SER A 62 11.00 -23.83 11.21
N GLY A 63 12.17 -23.20 11.19
CA GLY A 63 13.27 -23.45 10.25
C GLY A 63 12.97 -23.08 8.80
N ARG A 64 11.97 -22.21 8.56
CA ARG A 64 11.42 -21.93 7.22
C ARG A 64 11.04 -20.46 7.02
N LEU A 65 11.67 -19.54 7.74
CA LEU A 65 11.30 -18.12 7.66
C LEU A 65 11.65 -17.48 6.29
N SER A 66 12.55 -18.08 5.51
CA SER A 66 12.80 -17.70 4.11
C SER A 66 11.82 -18.29 3.10
N GLU A 67 10.93 -19.20 3.51
CA GLU A 67 10.00 -19.86 2.59
C GLU A 67 8.85 -18.93 2.20
N GLN A 68 8.51 -18.88 0.91
CA GLN A 68 7.38 -18.10 0.44
C GLN A 68 6.06 -18.63 1.03
N PRO A 69 5.17 -17.76 1.56
CA PRO A 69 3.89 -18.15 2.13
C PRO A 69 3.04 -19.03 1.19
N VAL A 70 3.10 -18.79 -0.11
CA VAL A 70 2.38 -19.59 -1.11
C VAL A 70 2.82 -21.05 -1.11
N ASN A 71 4.12 -21.33 -0.91
CA ASN A 71 4.65 -22.69 -0.87
C ASN A 71 4.18 -23.42 0.40
N ILE A 72 4.18 -22.73 1.53
CA ILE A 72 3.64 -23.25 2.79
C ILE A 72 2.15 -23.56 2.65
N ILE A 73 1.38 -22.68 2.00
CA ILE A 73 -0.06 -22.90 1.72
C ILE A 73 -0.26 -24.09 0.79
N SER A 74 0.47 -24.18 -0.32
CA SER A 74 0.38 -25.30 -1.27
C SER A 74 0.63 -26.64 -0.59
N ARG A 75 1.66 -26.70 0.28
CA ARG A 75 2.06 -27.93 0.97
C ARG A 75 1.07 -28.35 2.07
N ASN A 76 0.62 -27.40 2.89
CA ASN A 76 -0.13 -27.72 4.13
C ASN A 76 -1.63 -27.47 4.02
N PHE A 77 -2.06 -26.64 3.06
CA PHE A 77 -3.45 -26.20 2.90
C PHE A 77 -3.86 -26.06 1.42
N PRO A 78 -3.70 -27.12 0.58
CA PRO A 78 -3.83 -27.03 -0.88
C PRO A 78 -5.20 -26.54 -1.38
N THR A 79 -6.26 -26.68 -0.57
CA THR A 79 -7.61 -26.21 -0.92
C THR A 79 -7.92 -24.79 -0.44
N LYS A 80 -6.96 -24.09 0.18
CA LYS A 80 -7.20 -22.82 0.89
C LYS A 80 -6.48 -21.60 0.32
N HIS A 81 -5.91 -21.67 -0.88
CA HIS A 81 -5.27 -20.53 -1.55
C HIS A 81 -6.17 -19.29 -1.66
N ARG A 82 -7.49 -19.48 -1.79
CA ARG A 82 -8.47 -18.40 -1.88
C ARG A 82 -9.16 -18.08 -0.56
N SER A 83 -8.79 -18.76 0.52
CA SER A 83 -9.45 -18.57 1.82
C SER A 83 -8.99 -17.26 2.45
N PRO A 84 -9.90 -16.33 2.75
CA PRO A 84 -9.54 -15.09 3.43
C PRO A 84 -9.10 -15.32 4.88
N PHE A 85 -9.27 -16.54 5.41
CA PHE A 85 -8.92 -16.93 6.77
C PHE A 85 -7.57 -17.64 6.89
N ILE A 86 -6.89 -17.95 5.77
CA ILE A 86 -5.64 -18.71 5.78
C ILE A 86 -4.54 -18.02 6.59
N TYR A 87 -4.54 -16.68 6.61
CA TYR A 87 -3.60 -15.90 7.42
C TYR A 87 -3.62 -16.28 8.90
N ARG A 88 -4.75 -16.73 9.46
CA ARG A 88 -4.86 -17.14 10.87
C ARG A 88 -4.02 -18.38 11.20
N ARG A 89 -3.60 -19.15 10.19
CA ARG A 89 -2.69 -20.30 10.34
C ARG A 89 -1.23 -19.89 10.19
N LEU A 90 -0.98 -18.82 9.44
CA LEU A 90 0.36 -18.31 9.11
C LEU A 90 0.78 -17.14 10.01
N SER A 91 -0.12 -16.64 10.86
CA SER A 91 0.13 -15.49 11.72
C SER A 91 -0.13 -15.81 13.18
N ILE A 92 0.56 -15.08 14.06
CA ILE A 92 0.22 -14.99 15.48
C ILE A 92 -1.21 -14.48 15.66
N ASP A 93 -1.84 -14.84 16.78
CA ASP A 93 -3.19 -14.40 17.06
C ASP A 93 -3.24 -12.89 17.32
N LEU A 94 -3.97 -12.17 16.47
CA LEU A 94 -4.16 -10.73 16.57
C LEU A 94 -4.81 -10.30 17.88
N ASN A 95 -5.67 -11.16 18.44
CA ASN A 95 -6.45 -10.87 19.64
C ASN A 95 -5.96 -11.60 20.90
N GLY A 96 -5.10 -12.60 20.73
CA GLY A 96 -4.53 -13.39 21.82
C GLY A 96 -3.41 -12.68 22.59
N PRO A 97 -2.86 -13.33 23.62
CA PRO A 97 -1.63 -12.86 24.28
C PRO A 97 -0.45 -12.83 23.29
N ASP A 98 0.56 -12.05 23.62
CA ASP A 98 1.84 -12.08 22.90
C ASP A 98 2.46 -13.49 23.01
N PRO A 99 2.95 -14.09 21.91
CA PRO A 99 3.42 -15.48 21.92
C PRO A 99 4.70 -15.65 22.75
N ALA A 100 4.88 -16.78 23.42
CA ALA A 100 6.11 -17.03 24.20
C ALA A 100 7.40 -17.10 23.34
N PRO A 101 7.40 -17.68 22.12
CA PRO A 101 8.57 -17.65 21.25
C PRO A 101 9.09 -16.23 20.95
N PRO A 102 10.42 -16.04 20.82
CA PRO A 102 11.02 -14.73 20.58
C PRO A 102 10.68 -14.13 19.21
N ILE A 103 10.28 -14.97 18.24
CA ILE A 103 9.89 -14.52 16.90
C ILE A 103 8.40 -14.80 16.69
N GLY A 104 7.63 -13.74 16.42
CA GLY A 104 6.22 -13.81 16.04
C GLY A 104 6.04 -13.39 14.59
N VAL A 105 5.44 -14.25 13.78
CA VAL A 105 5.18 -14.00 12.35
C VAL A 105 3.77 -13.44 12.18
N PHE A 106 3.65 -12.38 11.37
CA PHE A 106 2.38 -11.94 10.83
C PHE A 106 2.48 -11.87 9.31
N TRP A 107 1.54 -12.51 8.62
CA TRP A 107 1.43 -12.45 7.18
C TRP A 107 -0.04 -12.39 6.75
N SER A 108 -0.38 -11.45 5.86
CA SER A 108 -1.72 -11.39 5.26
C SER A 108 -1.70 -10.61 3.95
N TYR A 109 -2.53 -11.02 2.99
CA TYR A 109 -2.78 -10.24 1.77
C TYR A 109 -3.54 -8.94 2.03
N LEU A 110 -4.29 -8.87 3.13
CA LEU A 110 -5.19 -7.76 3.43
C LEU A 110 -4.84 -7.16 4.79
N PRO A 111 -4.95 -5.83 4.97
CA PRO A 111 -4.75 -5.23 6.28
C PRO A 111 -5.78 -5.74 7.29
N LYS A 112 -5.32 -6.06 8.51
CA LYS A 112 -6.16 -6.62 9.58
C LYS A 112 -6.20 -5.75 10.84
N ILE A 113 -5.69 -4.51 10.78
CA ILE A 113 -5.62 -3.62 11.95
C ILE A 113 -6.96 -3.39 12.65
N LEU A 114 -8.08 -3.39 11.91
CA LEU A 114 -9.42 -3.22 12.50
C LEU A 114 -9.78 -4.35 13.48
N ARG A 115 -9.25 -5.56 13.29
CA ARG A 115 -9.43 -6.67 14.23
C ARG A 115 -8.74 -6.44 15.55
N MET A 116 -7.71 -5.61 15.58
CA MET A 116 -6.93 -5.28 16.78
C MET A 116 -7.46 -4.04 17.52
N ARG A 117 -8.56 -3.43 17.05
CA ARG A 117 -9.09 -2.17 17.59
C ARG A 117 -9.20 -2.17 19.11
N ALA A 118 -9.73 -3.25 19.70
CA ALA A 118 -9.88 -3.34 21.15
C ALA A 118 -8.54 -3.37 21.89
N LYS A 119 -7.52 -4.08 21.39
CA LYS A 119 -6.18 -4.09 22.00
C LYS A 119 -5.49 -2.74 21.86
N LEU A 120 -5.58 -2.14 20.68
CA LEU A 120 -5.04 -0.79 20.43
C LEU A 120 -5.63 0.21 21.42
N GLN A 121 -6.94 0.23 21.62
CA GLN A 121 -7.57 1.18 22.55
C GLN A 121 -7.24 0.94 24.04
N ARG A 122 -6.84 -0.27 24.41
CA ARG A 122 -6.39 -0.57 25.78
C ARG A 122 -4.94 -0.18 26.03
N ASN A 123 -4.11 -0.11 24.99
CA ASN A 123 -2.71 0.26 25.12
C ASN A 123 -2.57 1.80 25.24
N PRO A 124 -1.88 2.32 26.27
CA PRO A 124 -1.71 3.77 26.48
C PRO A 124 -1.17 4.54 25.26
N ARG A 125 -0.31 3.92 24.43
CA ARG A 125 0.30 4.53 23.24
C ARG A 125 -0.71 4.88 22.14
N PHE A 126 -1.79 4.10 22.04
CA PHE A 126 -2.78 4.22 20.96
C PHE A 126 -4.16 4.66 21.44
N ARG A 127 -4.41 4.61 22.76
CA ARG A 127 -5.68 5.01 23.37
C ARG A 127 -6.09 6.41 22.94
N GLY A 128 -7.33 6.55 22.50
CA GLY A 128 -7.91 7.83 22.05
C GLY A 128 -7.57 8.22 20.61
N LYS A 129 -6.64 7.52 19.94
CA LYS A 129 -6.36 7.74 18.52
C LYS A 129 -7.37 6.98 17.65
N SER A 130 -7.78 7.59 16.54
CA SER A 130 -8.52 6.89 15.48
C SER A 130 -7.61 5.86 14.79
N ILE A 131 -8.20 4.87 14.11
CA ILE A 131 -7.41 3.89 13.34
C ILE A 131 -6.59 4.58 12.25
N ASP A 132 -7.17 5.57 11.57
CA ASP A 132 -6.46 6.32 10.53
C ASP A 132 -5.29 7.11 11.11
N ALA A 133 -5.43 7.70 12.30
CA ALA A 133 -4.33 8.37 12.99
C ALA A 133 -3.22 7.39 13.41
N ILE A 134 -3.57 6.18 13.86
CA ILE A 134 -2.60 5.13 14.18
C ILE A 134 -1.88 4.68 12.91
N MET A 135 -2.62 4.44 11.82
CA MET A 135 -2.05 4.04 10.53
C MET A 135 -1.13 5.12 9.96
N HIS A 136 -1.54 6.39 10.02
CA HIS A 136 -0.73 7.53 9.61
C HIS A 136 0.59 7.59 10.40
N ASP A 137 0.54 7.51 11.73
CA ASP A 137 1.73 7.50 12.59
C ASP A 137 2.69 6.35 12.24
N LEU A 138 2.17 5.14 12.08
CA LEU A 138 2.98 3.97 11.75
C LEU A 138 3.55 4.05 10.32
N LEU A 139 2.78 4.55 9.36
CA LEU A 139 3.26 4.80 8.00
C LEU A 139 4.38 5.84 7.99
N ALA A 140 4.23 6.94 8.73
CA ALA A 140 5.24 7.99 8.81
C ALA A 140 6.55 7.53 9.46
N ARG A 141 6.50 6.53 10.35
CA ARG A 141 7.70 6.02 11.04
C ARG A 141 8.41 4.90 10.28
N TYR A 142 7.67 4.03 9.59
CA TYR A 142 8.22 2.82 8.97
C TYR A 142 8.11 2.81 7.45
N PHE A 143 7.52 3.83 6.82
CA PHE A 143 7.39 3.90 5.37
C PHE A 143 7.81 5.27 4.85
N THR A 144 8.80 5.89 5.50
CA THR A 144 9.51 7.05 4.95
C THR A 144 10.24 6.61 3.68
N PRO A 145 9.91 7.16 2.50
CA PRO A 145 10.59 6.79 1.26
C PRO A 145 12.07 7.15 1.33
N ASN A 146 12.93 6.42 0.63
CA ASN A 146 14.36 6.73 0.58
C ASN A 146 14.66 8.10 -0.08
N ALA A 147 15.92 8.54 -0.03
CA ALA A 147 16.33 9.84 -0.54
C ALA A 147 16.06 10.02 -2.05
N GLU A 148 16.24 8.97 -2.86
CA GLU A 148 16.01 9.02 -4.31
C GLU A 148 14.54 9.30 -4.62
N VAL A 149 13.62 8.54 -4.01
CA VAL A 149 12.18 8.72 -4.19
C VAL A 149 11.74 10.11 -3.72
N ARG A 150 12.25 10.58 -2.58
CA ARG A 150 11.92 11.92 -2.07
C ARG A 150 12.38 13.02 -3.02
N ALA A 151 13.62 12.96 -3.49
CA ALA A 151 14.18 13.94 -4.42
C ALA A 151 13.37 14.02 -5.72
N GLU A 152 12.91 12.86 -6.22
CA GLU A 152 12.09 12.81 -7.42
C GLU A 152 10.70 13.44 -7.19
N VAL A 153 10.04 13.16 -6.06
CA VAL A 153 8.77 13.81 -5.71
C VAL A 153 8.94 15.33 -5.58
N GLU A 154 10.00 15.80 -4.92
CA GLU A 154 10.32 17.22 -4.82
C GLU A 154 10.51 17.86 -6.19
N ARG A 155 11.25 17.20 -7.09
CA ARG A 155 11.48 17.65 -8.47
C ARG A 155 10.18 17.79 -9.25
N ILE A 156 9.26 16.83 -9.12
CA ILE A 156 7.97 16.84 -9.83
C ILE A 156 7.08 18.01 -9.37
N PHE A 157 7.14 18.34 -8.07
CA PHE A 157 6.39 19.44 -7.46
C PHE A 157 7.08 20.80 -7.54
N ALA A 158 8.35 20.86 -7.96
CA ALA A 158 9.09 22.10 -8.10
C ALA A 158 8.38 23.08 -9.06
N GLY A 159 8.12 24.29 -8.57
CA GLY A 159 7.44 25.34 -9.35
C GLY A 159 5.93 25.13 -9.57
N ARG A 160 5.32 24.09 -9.00
CA ARG A 160 3.88 23.84 -9.09
C ARG A 160 3.10 24.77 -8.16
N LYS A 161 1.96 25.26 -8.65
CA LYS A 161 1.07 26.16 -7.90
C LYS A 161 0.10 25.35 -7.06
N ARG A 162 -0.04 25.76 -5.80
CA ARG A 162 -1.07 25.26 -4.90
C ARG A 162 -2.41 25.98 -5.16
N PRO A 163 -3.56 25.31 -4.99
CA PRO A 163 -3.70 23.91 -4.60
C PRO A 163 -3.41 22.94 -5.76
N VAL A 164 -2.91 21.74 -5.43
CA VAL A 164 -2.73 20.63 -6.38
C VAL A 164 -3.85 19.61 -6.20
N ILE A 165 -4.47 19.21 -7.31
CA ILE A 165 -5.46 18.13 -7.35
C ILE A 165 -4.74 16.85 -7.77
N GLY A 166 -4.59 15.91 -6.84
CA GLY A 166 -4.09 14.56 -7.12
C GLY A 166 -5.20 13.69 -7.70
N VAL A 167 -4.91 12.98 -8.78
CA VAL A 167 -5.85 12.08 -9.46
C VAL A 167 -5.20 10.72 -9.61
N HIS A 168 -5.82 9.69 -9.03
CA HIS A 168 -5.38 8.32 -9.20
C HIS A 168 -6.35 7.52 -10.07
N ILE A 169 -5.87 7.02 -11.20
CA ILE A 169 -6.61 6.20 -12.15
C ILE A 169 -5.92 4.84 -12.28
N ARG A 170 -6.53 3.82 -11.70
CA ARG A 170 -6.20 2.43 -12.03
C ARG A 170 -7.04 2.04 -13.24
N PHE A 171 -6.43 1.56 -14.32
CA PHE A 171 -7.15 1.32 -15.56
C PHE A 171 -6.76 0.02 -16.28
N THR A 172 -5.56 -0.53 -16.07
CA THR A 172 -5.11 -1.74 -16.78
C THR A 172 -5.89 -3.00 -16.39
N ASP A 173 -6.06 -3.27 -15.09
CA ASP A 173 -6.78 -4.44 -14.57
C ASP A 173 -8.22 -4.13 -14.16
N ARG A 174 -8.49 -2.87 -13.80
CA ARG A 174 -9.80 -2.36 -13.40
C ARG A 174 -10.04 -1.05 -14.10
N LYS A 175 -10.85 -1.03 -15.15
CA LYS A 175 -11.21 0.20 -15.86
C LYS A 175 -11.97 1.16 -14.95
N ALA A 176 -11.27 2.12 -14.36
CA ALA A 176 -11.89 3.19 -13.60
C ALA A 176 -12.84 4.02 -14.50
N PRO A 177 -13.92 4.58 -13.93
CA PRO A 177 -14.91 5.33 -14.71
C PRO A 177 -14.38 6.71 -15.09
N LEU A 178 -13.61 6.80 -16.20
CA LEU A 178 -13.04 8.05 -16.71
C LEU A 178 -14.04 9.22 -16.78
N PRO A 179 -15.31 9.05 -17.23
CA PRO A 179 -16.27 10.16 -17.25
C PRO A 179 -16.60 10.71 -15.85
N LYS A 180 -16.60 9.87 -14.80
CA LYS A 180 -16.84 10.33 -13.42
C LYS A 180 -15.65 11.10 -12.88
N ILE A 181 -14.43 10.66 -13.23
CA ILE A 181 -13.19 11.35 -12.87
C ILE A 181 -13.14 12.71 -13.56
N GLU A 182 -13.47 12.77 -14.86
CA GLU A 182 -13.59 14.02 -15.60
C GLU A 182 -14.60 14.97 -14.95
N ALA A 183 -15.80 14.50 -14.61
CA ALA A 183 -16.83 15.33 -13.98
C ALA A 183 -16.36 15.88 -12.61
N ALA A 184 -15.70 15.05 -11.80
CA ALA A 184 -15.13 15.48 -10.52
C ALA A 184 -14.02 16.54 -10.70
N LEU A 185 -13.15 16.34 -11.69
CA LEU A 185 -12.10 17.30 -12.04
C LEU A 185 -12.68 18.63 -12.52
N ARG A 186 -13.67 18.61 -13.42
CA ARG A 186 -14.34 19.83 -13.91
C ARG A 186 -14.95 20.62 -12.76
N LYS A 187 -15.58 19.94 -11.81
CA LYS A 187 -16.15 20.59 -10.61
C LYS A 187 -15.06 21.24 -9.75
N LEU A 188 -13.98 20.54 -9.43
CA LEU A 188 -12.91 21.15 -8.63
C LEU A 188 -12.21 22.30 -9.38
N ARG A 189 -12.03 22.18 -10.71
CA ARG A 189 -11.43 23.23 -11.54
C ARG A 189 -12.32 24.46 -11.70
N SER A 190 -13.65 24.32 -11.65
CA SER A 190 -14.53 25.52 -11.64
C SER A 190 -14.33 26.35 -10.37
N ASP A 191 -14.11 25.68 -9.25
CA ASP A 191 -13.89 26.32 -7.95
C ASP A 191 -12.43 26.80 -7.78
N MET A 192 -11.49 26.14 -8.47
CA MET A 192 -10.05 26.40 -8.38
C MET A 192 -9.41 26.44 -9.79
N PRO A 193 -9.67 27.48 -10.60
CA PRO A 193 -9.30 27.54 -12.02
C PRO A 193 -7.78 27.59 -12.30
N ASN A 194 -6.96 27.86 -11.28
CA ASN A 194 -5.51 27.93 -11.40
C ASN A 194 -4.76 26.75 -10.76
N SER A 195 -5.48 25.74 -10.26
CA SER A 195 -4.87 24.55 -9.64
C SER A 195 -4.06 23.72 -10.64
N ASP A 196 -2.95 23.14 -10.22
CA ASP A 196 -2.27 22.11 -11.01
C ASP A 196 -2.91 20.73 -10.75
N ILE A 197 -2.79 19.81 -11.71
CA ILE A 197 -3.33 18.44 -11.61
C ILE A 197 -2.17 17.46 -11.65
N PHE A 198 -1.95 16.71 -10.57
CA PHE A 198 -1.05 15.57 -10.58
C PHE A 198 -1.81 14.30 -10.98
N LEU A 199 -1.37 13.61 -12.04
CA LEU A 199 -2.02 12.40 -12.54
C LEU A 199 -1.14 11.16 -12.31
N ALA A 200 -1.62 10.24 -11.48
CA ALA A 200 -1.06 8.92 -11.29
C ALA A 200 -1.94 7.87 -12.00
N THR A 201 -1.40 7.21 -13.02
CA THR A 201 -2.11 6.17 -13.79
C THR A 201 -1.17 5.08 -14.27
N ASP A 202 -1.70 3.87 -14.46
CA ASP A 202 -1.00 2.72 -15.05
C ASP A 202 -1.26 2.57 -16.56
N SER A 203 -2.04 3.48 -17.16
CA SER A 203 -2.51 3.39 -18.54
C SER A 203 -2.28 4.66 -19.34
N ALA A 204 -1.66 4.50 -20.51
CA ALA A 204 -1.48 5.56 -21.50
C ALA A 204 -2.82 6.07 -22.04
N GLU A 205 -3.83 5.20 -22.17
CA GLU A 205 -5.18 5.58 -22.61
C GLU A 205 -5.81 6.58 -21.62
N ALA A 206 -5.78 6.24 -20.33
CA ALA A 206 -6.30 7.11 -19.28
C ALA A 206 -5.50 8.42 -19.18
N GLN A 207 -4.17 8.37 -19.35
CA GLN A 207 -3.35 9.57 -19.39
C GLN A 207 -3.74 10.50 -20.54
N ASN A 208 -3.78 9.98 -21.76
CA ASN A 208 -4.14 10.75 -22.95
C ASN A 208 -5.56 11.32 -22.85
N TYR A 209 -6.49 10.56 -22.27
CA TYR A 209 -7.85 11.02 -22.03
C TYR A 209 -7.91 12.29 -21.17
N ILE A 210 -7.13 12.36 -20.09
CA ILE A 210 -7.08 13.51 -19.18
C ILE A 210 -6.29 14.67 -19.81
N LEU A 211 -5.12 14.40 -20.41
CA LEU A 211 -4.28 15.42 -21.06
C LEU A 211 -5.02 16.15 -22.19
N ALA A 212 -5.89 15.45 -22.92
CA ALA A 212 -6.68 16.06 -23.99
C ALA A 212 -7.79 17.03 -23.48
N ARG A 213 -8.11 17.03 -22.18
CA ARG A 213 -9.28 17.72 -21.61
C ARG A 213 -8.93 18.78 -20.58
N PHE A 214 -7.76 18.70 -19.99
CA PHE A 214 -7.32 19.58 -18.92
C PHE A 214 -5.92 20.09 -19.22
N ASP A 215 -5.73 21.38 -19.00
CA ASP A 215 -4.44 22.04 -18.95
C ASP A 215 -3.77 21.83 -17.57
N ARG A 216 -2.48 22.17 -17.48
CA ARG A 216 -1.72 22.14 -16.21
C ARG A 216 -1.70 20.78 -15.52
N VAL A 217 -1.78 19.71 -16.32
CA VAL A 217 -1.62 18.33 -15.88
C VAL A 217 -0.15 17.95 -15.92
N PHE A 218 0.33 17.32 -14.85
CA PHE A 218 1.67 16.76 -14.78
C PHE A 218 1.61 15.35 -14.21
N ALA A 219 2.54 14.51 -14.63
CA ALA A 219 2.68 13.11 -14.24
C ALA A 219 4.17 12.77 -14.24
N ILE A 220 4.54 11.63 -13.66
CA ILE A 220 5.90 11.12 -13.76
C ILE A 220 6.15 10.52 -15.14
N GLU A 221 7.37 10.67 -15.65
CA GLU A 221 7.80 9.96 -16.85
C GLU A 221 8.06 8.50 -16.49
N LYS A 222 7.27 7.60 -17.09
CA LYS A 222 7.41 6.16 -16.89
C LYS A 222 6.88 5.39 -18.09
N GLN A 223 7.29 4.14 -18.20
CA GLN A 223 6.71 3.23 -19.17
C GLN A 223 5.26 2.94 -18.79
N MET A 224 4.37 2.98 -19.77
CA MET A 224 2.94 2.72 -19.57
C MET A 224 2.49 1.57 -20.43
N ALA A 225 1.50 0.82 -19.95
CA ALA A 225 0.83 -0.16 -20.76
C ALA A 225 0.13 0.50 -21.96
N THR A 226 0.44 0.04 -23.17
CA THR A 226 -0.29 0.37 -24.39
C THR A 226 -1.52 -0.55 -24.52
N ALA A 227 -2.64 0.05 -24.94
CA ALA A 227 -3.97 -0.51 -25.16
C ALA A 227 -4.16 -2.02 -24.87
N GLY A 228 -4.78 -2.34 -23.73
CA GLY A 228 -5.36 -3.66 -23.44
C GLY A 228 -4.39 -4.72 -22.89
N GLN A 229 -3.10 -4.44 -22.84
CA GLN A 229 -2.16 -5.30 -22.12
C GLN A 229 -2.02 -4.81 -20.68
N ALA A 230 -2.08 -5.72 -19.70
CA ALA A 230 -1.45 -5.43 -18.42
C ALA A 230 0.04 -5.19 -18.69
N LEU A 231 0.75 -4.42 -17.88
CA LEU A 231 2.21 -4.57 -17.76
C LEU A 231 2.43 -6.02 -17.31
N HIS A 232 2.54 -6.92 -18.29
CA HIS A 232 2.41 -8.35 -18.05
C HIS A 232 3.59 -8.79 -17.20
N PHE A 233 3.27 -9.27 -16.01
CA PHE A 233 4.06 -10.23 -15.24
C PHE A 233 4.19 -11.54 -16.04
N SER A 234 4.79 -11.49 -17.23
CA SER A 234 5.37 -12.66 -17.86
C SER A 234 6.74 -12.87 -17.24
N GLN A 235 7.07 -14.14 -16.96
CA GLN A 235 8.32 -14.63 -16.36
C GLN A 235 9.58 -14.35 -17.23
N GLY A 236 9.64 -13.18 -17.88
CA GLY A 236 10.59 -12.82 -18.93
C GLY A 236 10.74 -11.31 -19.14
N GLY A 237 10.75 -10.52 -18.07
CA GLY A 237 11.44 -9.22 -18.06
C GLY A 237 10.56 -7.98 -17.95
N MET A 238 10.20 -7.61 -16.72
CA MET A 238 10.13 -6.18 -16.39
C MET A 238 11.58 -5.68 -16.51
N THR A 239 11.87 -4.83 -17.50
CA THR A 239 13.25 -4.46 -17.87
C THR A 239 14.02 -3.87 -16.68
N ASP A 240 13.30 -3.18 -15.80
CA ASP A 240 13.80 -2.72 -14.50
C ASP A 240 12.67 -2.78 -13.45
N ALA A 241 12.58 -3.91 -12.74
CA ALA A 241 11.50 -4.14 -11.79
C ALA A 241 11.60 -3.26 -10.54
N LEU A 242 12.82 -2.95 -10.10
CA LEU A 242 13.04 -2.03 -9.00
C LEU A 242 12.56 -0.63 -9.38
N ARG A 243 12.87 -0.17 -10.60
CA ARG A 243 12.41 1.14 -11.07
C ARG A 243 10.89 1.22 -11.15
N GLU A 244 10.21 0.15 -11.54
CA GLU A 244 8.73 0.12 -11.50
C GLU A 244 8.17 0.23 -10.07
N ALA A 245 8.80 -0.44 -9.11
CA ALA A 245 8.44 -0.28 -7.70
C ALA A 245 8.69 1.16 -7.20
N GLN A 246 9.81 1.78 -7.60
CA GLN A 246 10.11 3.18 -7.31
C GLN A 246 9.08 4.11 -7.95
N ASN A 247 8.76 3.94 -9.23
CA ASN A 247 7.75 4.74 -9.95
C ASN A 247 6.38 4.67 -9.25
N ALA A 248 5.97 3.47 -8.82
CA ALA A 248 4.75 3.29 -8.05
C ALA A 248 4.82 4.03 -6.69
N LEU A 249 5.96 3.98 -5.99
CA LEU A 249 6.12 4.69 -4.73
C LEU A 249 6.16 6.22 -4.92
N ILE A 250 6.82 6.71 -5.96
CA ILE A 250 6.87 8.13 -6.33
C ILE A 250 5.44 8.64 -6.59
N ASP A 251 4.65 7.95 -7.42
CA ASP A 251 3.25 8.31 -7.67
C ASP A 251 2.44 8.35 -6.36
N MET A 252 2.63 7.37 -5.48
CA MET A 252 1.91 7.32 -4.20
C MET A 252 2.26 8.51 -3.30
N CYS A 253 3.54 8.85 -3.22
CA CYS A 253 4.04 9.97 -2.42
C CYS A 253 3.64 11.32 -3.03
N ALA A 254 3.66 11.43 -4.35
CA ALA A 254 3.19 12.60 -5.08
C ALA A 254 1.68 12.84 -4.86
N LEU A 255 0.85 11.79 -4.92
CA LEU A 255 -0.56 11.88 -4.52
C LEU A 255 -0.72 12.31 -3.07
N ALA A 256 0.12 11.82 -2.16
CA ALA A 256 0.09 12.18 -0.75
C ALA A 256 0.47 13.65 -0.51
N GLN A 257 1.26 14.27 -1.39
CA GLN A 257 1.60 15.69 -1.32
C GLN A 257 0.51 16.61 -1.88
N SER A 258 -0.52 16.09 -2.55
CA SER A 258 -1.60 16.88 -3.12
C SER A 258 -2.58 17.43 -2.07
N ASP A 259 -3.23 18.56 -2.37
CA ASP A 259 -4.21 19.18 -1.47
C ASP A 259 -5.58 18.52 -1.54
N TRP A 260 -5.93 18.01 -2.73
CA TRP A 260 -7.16 17.27 -3.01
C TRP A 260 -6.82 15.92 -3.62
N LEU A 261 -7.68 14.93 -3.40
CA LEU A 261 -7.51 13.61 -3.98
C LEU A 261 -8.79 13.12 -4.65
N ILE A 262 -8.74 12.92 -5.97
CA ILE A 262 -9.76 12.20 -6.73
C ILE A 262 -9.27 10.77 -6.93
N HIS A 263 -10.02 9.80 -6.43
CA HIS A 263 -9.60 8.41 -6.49
C HIS A 263 -10.77 7.45 -6.41
N SER A 264 -10.47 6.16 -6.54
CA SER A 264 -11.34 5.09 -6.07
C SER A 264 -10.85 4.66 -4.68
N ARG A 265 -11.73 4.70 -3.66
CA ARG A 265 -11.36 4.21 -2.30
C ARG A 265 -11.05 2.71 -2.23
N HIS A 266 -11.22 2.02 -3.36
CA HIS A 266 -10.96 0.60 -3.51
C HIS A 266 -9.54 0.29 -3.97
N SER A 267 -8.81 1.31 -4.43
CA SER A 267 -7.37 1.20 -4.61
C SER A 267 -6.70 1.35 -3.25
N THR A 268 -6.06 0.29 -2.76
CA THR A 268 -5.21 0.39 -1.56
C THR A 268 -4.13 1.44 -1.73
N PHE A 269 -3.67 1.66 -2.97
CA PHE A 269 -2.72 2.70 -3.35
C PHE A 269 -3.18 4.09 -2.91
N SER A 270 -4.40 4.50 -3.29
CA SER A 270 -4.94 5.82 -2.96
C SER A 270 -5.28 5.95 -1.48
N VAL A 271 -5.69 4.86 -0.83
CA VAL A 271 -5.91 4.85 0.63
C VAL A 271 -4.60 5.05 1.38
N VAL A 272 -3.49 4.44 0.93
CA VAL A 272 -2.18 4.70 1.52
C VAL A 272 -1.77 6.15 1.28
N ALA A 273 -1.92 6.66 0.05
CA ALA A 273 -1.58 8.05 -0.26
C ALA A 273 -2.36 9.06 0.61
N SER A 274 -3.67 8.86 0.80
CA SER A 274 -4.47 9.75 1.65
C SER A 274 -4.09 9.67 3.12
N LEU A 275 -3.76 8.47 3.62
CA LEU A 275 -3.25 8.27 4.97
C LEU A 275 -1.87 8.92 5.16
N ILE A 276 -0.92 8.73 4.24
CA ILE A 276 0.42 9.34 4.31
C ILE A 276 0.30 10.87 4.29
N GLY A 277 -0.49 11.40 3.35
CA GLY A 277 -0.66 12.84 3.17
C GLY A 277 -1.53 13.52 4.22
N GLY A 278 -2.20 12.75 5.10
CA GLY A 278 -3.16 13.30 6.05
C GLY A 278 -4.31 14.05 5.37
N ILE A 279 -4.66 13.67 4.14
CA ILE A 279 -5.66 14.39 3.33
C ILE A 279 -7.03 14.18 3.98
N PRO A 280 -7.75 15.23 4.42
CA PRO A 280 -9.03 15.06 5.11
C PRO A 280 -10.11 14.52 4.17
N GLU A 281 -11.08 13.77 4.69
CA GLU A 281 -12.16 13.17 3.89
C GLU A 281 -12.95 14.22 3.07
N ALA A 282 -13.12 15.43 3.62
CA ALA A 282 -13.75 16.55 2.92
C ALA A 282 -13.00 17.01 1.65
N LYS A 283 -11.72 16.68 1.52
CA LYS A 283 -10.87 16.95 0.34
C LYS A 283 -10.62 15.69 -0.51
N GLN A 284 -11.33 14.59 -0.23
CA GLN A 284 -11.28 13.37 -1.02
C GLN A 284 -12.58 13.19 -1.81
N ILE A 285 -12.46 12.92 -3.11
CA ILE A 285 -13.59 12.58 -3.97
C ILE A 285 -13.45 11.11 -4.39
N ASP A 286 -14.24 10.25 -3.77
CA ASP A 286 -14.35 8.84 -4.13
C ASP A 286 -15.36 8.63 -5.26
N VAL A 287 -14.86 8.37 -6.47
CA VAL A 287 -15.70 8.18 -7.67
C VAL A 287 -16.51 6.87 -7.65
N ASP A 288 -16.21 5.96 -6.71
CA ASP A 288 -16.87 4.67 -6.53
C ASP A 288 -17.74 4.59 -5.25
N ARG A 289 -18.01 5.72 -4.57
CA ARG A 289 -18.67 5.75 -3.24
C ARG A 289 -20.00 4.99 -3.16
N HIS A 290 -20.77 4.97 -4.25
CA HIS A 290 -22.10 4.35 -4.30
C HIS A 290 -22.12 2.92 -4.84
N ASN A 291 -20.95 2.29 -5.07
CA ASN A 291 -20.91 0.92 -5.57
C ASN A 291 -21.13 -0.11 -4.45
N ALA A 292 -22.40 -0.47 -4.20
CA ALA A 292 -22.84 -1.32 -3.10
C ALA A 292 -22.14 -2.69 -3.03
N LYS A 293 -21.90 -3.35 -4.19
CA LYS A 293 -21.17 -4.64 -4.25
C LYS A 293 -19.75 -4.52 -3.67
N VAL A 294 -19.13 -3.35 -3.79
CA VAL A 294 -17.74 -3.14 -3.39
C VAL A 294 -17.62 -2.73 -1.92
N VAL A 295 -18.65 -2.09 -1.35
CA VAL A 295 -18.73 -1.77 0.09
C VAL A 295 -18.80 -3.05 0.92
N VAL A 296 -19.68 -3.98 0.56
CA VAL A 296 -19.87 -5.26 1.26
C VAL A 296 -18.60 -6.12 1.20
N LYS A 297 -17.94 -6.18 0.04
CA LYS A 297 -16.68 -6.92 -0.13
C LYS A 297 -15.58 -6.39 0.80
N ARG A 298 -15.44 -5.08 0.96
CA ARG A 298 -14.41 -4.46 1.82
C ARG A 298 -14.66 -4.74 3.31
N TRP A 299 -15.92 -4.65 3.75
CA TRP A 299 -16.27 -4.97 5.13
C TRP A 299 -15.91 -6.42 5.46
N PHE A 300 -16.29 -7.36 4.59
CA PHE A 300 -15.91 -8.76 4.76
C PHE A 300 -14.38 -8.95 4.77
N GLN A 301 -13.65 -8.32 3.84
CA GLN A 301 -12.19 -8.40 3.75
C GLN A 301 -11.45 -7.83 4.98
N ALA A 302 -11.99 -6.80 5.62
CA ALA A 302 -11.42 -6.18 6.80
C ALA A 302 -11.58 -7.03 8.07
N TYR A 303 -12.69 -7.76 8.19
CA TYR A 303 -13.04 -8.52 9.38
C TYR A 303 -12.76 -10.03 9.29
N ALA A 304 -12.87 -10.61 8.10
CA ALA A 304 -12.56 -12.03 7.86
C ALA A 304 -11.09 -12.33 8.18
#